data_AF-A0A920JEB9-F1
#
_entry.id   AF-A0A920JEB9-F1
#
_cell.length_a   1.000
_cell.length_b   1.000
_cell.length_c   1.000
_cell.angle_alpha   90.00
_cell.angle_beta   90.00
_cell.angle_gamma   90.00
#
_symmetry.space_group_name_H-M   'P 1'
#
loop_
_entity.id
_entity.type
_entity.pdbx_description
1 polymer ?
#
loop_
_entity_poly.entity_id
_entity_poly.type
_entity_poly.pdbx_seq_one_letter_code
_entity_poly.pdbx_strand_id
1 'polypeptide(L)'
;MLTAKEAQLGTLMARIAALGTIVIFAVQALLIGPDQVGYSEQYGAIVDIVSFIQSFGILFTISLTQKLFGDNNPYFRIVSAILFVAAVIQLTGSLSSTGNANSVFESVLSTDQVNSVANVGQLVTFILFGIWALCLISADENNLVPSWGRISGQGAAYLVIAVQIGSLFGLIPLSAFVPVFILGGVILFPVFVFGISVAFSSSGN
;
A
#
# COMPACT_ATOMS: atom_id res chain seq x y z
N MET A 1 5.81 22.99 7.01
CA MET A 1 4.37 23.16 6.68
C MET A 1 4.13 22.95 5.19
N LEU A 2 2.95 22.44 4.83
CA LEU A 2 2.55 22.20 3.43
C LEU A 2 1.97 23.48 2.81
N THR A 3 2.17 23.67 1.51
CA THR A 3 1.41 24.66 0.74
C THR A 3 -0.02 24.18 0.52
N ALA A 4 -0.96 25.09 0.22
CA ALA A 4 -2.34 24.74 -0.08
C ALA A 4 -2.47 23.69 -1.21
N LYS A 5 -1.65 23.81 -2.26
CA LYS A 5 -1.63 22.86 -3.38
C LYS A 5 -1.12 21.47 -2.95
N GLU A 6 -0.10 21.42 -2.10
CA GLU A 6 0.43 20.16 -1.56
C GLU A 6 -0.57 19.49 -0.63
N ALA A 7 -1.27 20.26 0.22
CA ALA A 7 -2.32 19.73 1.08
C ALA A 7 -3.51 19.17 0.28
N GLN A 8 -3.95 19.89 -0.76
CA GLN A 8 -4.99 19.41 -1.67
C GLN A 8 -4.56 18.11 -2.36
N LEU A 9 -3.35 18.08 -2.91
CA LEU A 9 -2.82 16.93 -3.62
C LEU A 9 -2.64 15.72 -2.69
N GLY A 10 -2.07 15.93 -1.51
CA GLY A 10 -1.88 14.86 -0.51
C GLY A 10 -3.21 14.29 -0.05
N THR A 11 -4.20 15.14 0.22
CA THR A 11 -5.55 14.70 0.58
C THR A 11 -6.15 13.81 -0.51
N LEU A 12 -6.10 14.27 -1.76
CA LEU A 12 -6.65 13.52 -2.90
C LEU A 12 -5.93 12.17 -3.07
N MET A 13 -4.60 12.18 -3.08
CA MET A 13 -3.80 10.99 -3.35
C MET A 13 -3.90 9.95 -2.25
N ALA A 14 -3.95 10.37 -0.98
CA ALA A 14 -4.21 9.47 0.14
C ALA A 14 -5.60 8.81 0.06
N ARG A 15 -6.63 9.58 -0.35
CA ARG A 15 -7.97 9.02 -0.55
C ARG A 15 -8.01 8.03 -1.72
N ILE A 16 -7.37 8.36 -2.84
CA ILE A 16 -7.24 7.46 -3.99
C ILE A 16 -6.53 6.17 -3.57
N ALA A 17 -5.44 6.26 -2.82
CA ALA A 17 -4.72 5.10 -2.31
C ALA A 17 -5.60 4.21 -1.43
N ALA A 18 -6.30 4.80 -0.44
CA ALA A 18 -7.17 4.06 0.46
C ALA A 18 -8.33 3.37 -0.29
N LEU A 19 -9.03 4.11 -1.15
CA LEU A 19 -10.15 3.58 -1.93
C LEU A 19 -9.69 2.53 -2.95
N GLY A 20 -8.53 2.74 -3.57
CA GLY A 20 -7.93 1.80 -4.51
C GLY A 20 -7.71 0.43 -3.87
N THR A 21 -7.19 0.38 -2.64
CA THR A 21 -7.02 -0.88 -1.91
C THR A 21 -8.34 -1.62 -1.70
N ILE A 22 -9.41 -0.90 -1.35
CA ILE A 22 -10.74 -1.47 -1.16
C ILE A 22 -11.30 -2.00 -2.49
N VAL A 23 -11.16 -1.24 -3.58
CA VAL A 23 -11.64 -1.64 -4.92
C VAL A 23 -10.89 -2.88 -5.43
N ILE A 24 -9.56 -2.91 -5.29
CA ILE A 24 -8.73 -4.06 -5.66
C ILE A 24 -9.20 -5.31 -4.94
N PHE A 25 -9.39 -5.22 -3.62
CA PHE A 25 -9.88 -6.34 -2.82
C PHE A 25 -11.30 -6.75 -3.23
N ALA A 26 -12.21 -5.81 -3.45
CA ALA A 26 -13.58 -6.11 -3.86
C ALA A 26 -13.62 -6.87 -5.21
N VAL A 27 -12.80 -6.47 -6.19
CA VAL A 27 -12.70 -7.19 -7.46
C VAL A 27 -12.12 -8.59 -7.25
N GLN A 28 -11.02 -8.72 -6.51
CA GLN A 28 -10.40 -10.03 -6.26
C GLN A 28 -11.34 -10.97 -5.48
N ALA A 29 -11.99 -10.49 -4.43
CA ALA A 29 -12.81 -11.32 -3.56
C ALA A 29 -14.20 -11.64 -4.12
N LEU A 30 -14.84 -10.70 -4.83
CA LEU A 30 -16.25 -10.82 -5.25
C LEU A 30 -16.41 -11.18 -6.73
N LEU A 31 -15.46 -10.82 -7.60
CA LEU A 31 -15.57 -11.04 -9.04
C LEU A 31 -14.65 -12.16 -9.55
N ILE A 32 -13.42 -12.22 -9.05
CA ILE A 32 -12.46 -13.29 -9.39
C ILE A 32 -12.71 -14.52 -8.50
N GLY A 33 -12.88 -14.30 -7.20
CA GLY A 33 -13.14 -15.35 -6.22
C GLY A 33 -11.86 -16.08 -5.77
N PRO A 34 -11.92 -16.80 -4.64
CA PRO A 34 -10.74 -17.42 -4.03
C PRO A 34 -10.24 -18.67 -4.78
N ASP A 35 -11.06 -19.26 -5.64
CA ASP A 35 -10.75 -20.50 -6.36
C ASP A 35 -9.91 -20.25 -7.63
N GLN A 36 -9.91 -19.01 -8.12
CA GLN A 36 -9.08 -18.63 -9.25
C GLN A 36 -7.68 -18.23 -8.76
N VAL A 37 -6.68 -19.00 -9.20
CA VAL A 37 -5.27 -18.72 -8.96
C VAL A 37 -4.65 -18.15 -10.23
N GLY A 38 -3.84 -17.09 -10.09
CA GLY A 38 -3.17 -16.45 -11.22
C GLY A 38 -3.95 -15.26 -11.80
N TYR A 39 -3.54 -14.84 -12.98
CA TYR A 39 -4.09 -13.70 -13.71
C TYR A 39 -5.50 -14.01 -14.24
N SER A 40 -6.40 -13.04 -14.11
CA SER A 40 -7.75 -13.14 -14.66
C SER A 40 -7.82 -12.48 -16.03
N GLU A 41 -8.17 -13.25 -17.06
CA GLU A 41 -8.39 -12.69 -18.40
C GLU A 41 -9.53 -11.66 -18.42
N GLN A 42 -10.56 -11.87 -17.60
CA GLN A 42 -11.74 -11.00 -17.57
C GLN A 42 -11.54 -9.75 -16.72
N TYR A 43 -10.91 -9.88 -15.53
CA TYR A 43 -10.83 -8.80 -14.54
C TYR A 43 -9.41 -8.36 -14.19
N GLY A 44 -8.38 -9.06 -14.67
CA GLY A 44 -6.97 -8.80 -14.33
C GLY A 44 -6.51 -7.41 -14.75
N ALA A 45 -6.89 -6.96 -15.94
CA ALA A 45 -6.58 -5.60 -16.41
C ALA A 45 -7.15 -4.51 -15.50
N ILE A 46 -8.35 -4.73 -14.95
CA ILE A 46 -8.98 -3.77 -14.02
C ILE A 46 -8.19 -3.76 -12.71
N VAL A 47 -7.83 -4.92 -12.17
CA VAL A 47 -7.03 -5.03 -10.94
C VAL A 47 -5.68 -4.32 -11.09
N ASP A 48 -4.97 -4.58 -12.19
CA ASP A 48 -3.64 -4.01 -12.46
C ASP A 48 -3.70 -2.48 -12.62
N ILE A 49 -4.69 -1.95 -13.36
CA ILE A 49 -4.88 -0.50 -13.54
C ILE A 49 -5.19 0.18 -12.20
N VAL A 50 -6.11 -0.38 -11.41
CA VAL A 50 -6.44 0.19 -10.10
C VAL A 50 -5.22 0.10 -9.17
N SER A 51 -4.44 -0.98 -9.22
CA SER A 51 -3.19 -1.15 -8.47
C SER A 51 -2.15 -0.11 -8.84
N PHE A 52 -2.02 0.23 -10.12
CA PHE A 52 -1.15 1.30 -10.60
C PHE A 52 -1.56 2.66 -10.00
N ILE A 53 -2.84 3.02 -10.12
CA ILE A 53 -3.38 4.29 -9.60
C ILE A 53 -3.24 4.36 -8.07
N GLN A 54 -3.53 3.26 -7.38
CA GLN A 54 -3.42 3.13 -5.93
C GLN A 54 -1.96 3.30 -5.46
N SER A 55 -1.02 2.62 -6.13
CA SER A 55 0.42 2.73 -5.83
C SER A 55 0.93 4.15 -6.09
N PHE A 56 0.48 4.78 -7.16
CA PHE A 56 0.80 6.17 -7.46
C PHE A 56 0.29 7.12 -6.36
N GLY A 57 -0.94 6.95 -5.90
CA GLY A 57 -1.50 7.69 -4.76
C GLY A 57 -0.70 7.49 -3.47
N ILE A 58 -0.23 6.27 -3.21
CA ILE A 58 0.63 5.97 -2.06
C ILE A 58 1.97 6.71 -2.14
N LEU A 59 2.61 6.78 -3.30
CA LEU A 59 3.88 7.50 -3.46
C LEU A 59 3.77 8.98 -3.08
N PHE A 60 2.71 9.64 -3.54
CA PHE A 60 2.43 11.03 -3.15
C PHE A 60 2.16 11.15 -1.65
N THR A 61 1.42 10.19 -1.09
CA THR A 61 1.15 10.15 0.35
C THR A 61 2.45 10.05 1.15
N ILE A 62 3.34 9.11 0.81
CA ILE A 62 4.64 8.94 1.48
C ILE A 62 5.46 10.22 1.37
N SER A 63 5.63 10.76 0.17
CA SER A 63 6.45 11.97 -0.06
C SER A 63 5.93 13.18 0.72
N LEU A 64 4.61 13.41 0.72
CA LEU A 64 4.03 14.54 1.44
C LEU A 64 4.01 14.34 2.95
N THR A 65 3.91 13.09 3.44
CA THR A 65 4.11 12.83 4.88
C THR A 65 5.54 13.15 5.31
N GLN A 66 6.56 12.87 4.49
CA GLN A 66 7.94 13.29 4.80
C GLN A 66 8.06 14.79 4.98
N LYS A 67 7.42 15.58 4.12
CA LYS A 67 7.42 17.04 4.25
C LYS A 67 6.63 17.51 5.47
N LEU A 68 5.53 16.84 5.81
CA LEU A 68 4.67 17.25 6.91
C LEU A 68 5.26 16.87 8.29
N PHE A 69 5.85 15.69 8.42
CA PHE A 69 6.29 15.12 9.71
C PHE A 69 7.81 14.89 9.81
N GLY A 70 8.56 15.01 8.71
CA GLY A 70 9.96 14.59 8.64
C GLY A 70 11.01 15.68 8.87
N ASP A 71 10.62 16.96 8.94
CA ASP A 71 11.57 18.08 9.06
C ASP A 71 12.47 17.95 10.31
N ASN A 72 11.88 17.57 11.45
CA ASN A 72 12.59 17.38 12.72
C ASN A 72 12.76 15.90 13.13
N ASN A 73 12.37 14.96 12.26
CA ASN A 73 12.47 13.52 12.54
C ASN A 73 13.29 12.81 11.44
N PRO A 74 14.63 12.79 11.56
CA PRO A 74 15.51 12.17 10.57
C PRO A 74 15.21 10.68 10.34
N TYR A 75 14.80 9.97 11.40
CA TYR A 75 14.47 8.56 11.32
C TYR A 75 13.24 8.31 10.43
N PHE A 76 12.15 9.05 10.67
CA PHE A 76 10.95 8.97 9.83
C PHE A 76 11.23 9.36 8.38
N ARG A 77 12.05 10.39 8.16
CA ARG A 77 12.45 10.83 6.81
C ARG A 77 13.19 9.72 6.06
N ILE A 78 14.16 9.06 6.70
CA ILE A 78 14.94 7.95 6.11
C ILE A 78 14.04 6.74 5.82
N VAL A 79 13.22 6.31 6.79
CA VAL A 79 12.29 5.19 6.63
C VAL A 79 11.33 5.44 5.46
N SER A 80 10.78 6.65 5.37
CA SER A 80 9.89 7.02 4.27
C SER A 80 10.59 7.04 2.92
N ALA A 81 11.87 7.42 2.84
CA ALA A 81 12.62 7.41 1.59
C ALA A 81 12.87 5.97 1.12
N ILE A 82 13.20 5.06 2.04
CA ILE A 82 13.35 3.63 1.76
C ILE A 82 12.02 3.06 1.26
N LEU A 83 10.91 3.33 1.96
CA LEU A 83 9.59 2.86 1.55
C LEU A 83 9.19 3.43 0.19
N PHE A 84 9.48 4.70 -0.08
CA PHE A 84 9.19 5.33 -1.36
C PHE A 84 9.86 4.55 -2.51
N VAL A 85 11.14 4.19 -2.37
CA VAL A 85 11.84 3.37 -3.37
C VAL A 85 11.19 2.00 -3.55
N ALA A 86 10.83 1.32 -2.46
CA ALA A 86 10.14 0.03 -2.53
C ALA A 86 8.77 0.13 -3.24
N ALA A 87 8.01 1.20 -2.96
CA ALA A 87 6.73 1.47 -3.61
C ALA A 87 6.88 1.82 -5.11
N VAL A 88 7.98 2.47 -5.53
CA VAL A 88 8.27 2.70 -6.95
C VAL A 88 8.49 1.37 -7.70
N ILE A 89 9.19 0.41 -7.07
CA ILE A 89 9.38 -0.93 -7.64
C ILE A 89 8.02 -1.62 -7.84
N GLN A 90 7.13 -1.57 -6.84
CA GLN A 90 5.77 -2.12 -6.96
C GLN A 90 4.95 -1.43 -8.05
N LEU A 91 4.99 -0.10 -8.13
CA LEU A 91 4.31 0.65 -9.19
C LEU A 91 4.75 0.16 -10.57
N THR A 92 6.05 -0.05 -10.76
CA THR A 92 6.62 -0.52 -12.04
C THR A 92 6.11 -1.92 -12.39
N GLY A 93 5.96 -2.80 -11.40
CA GLY A 93 5.42 -4.15 -11.59
C GLY A 93 3.90 -4.21 -11.81
N SER A 94 3.14 -3.20 -11.37
CA SER A 94 1.68 -3.25 -11.26
C SER A 94 0.91 -3.51 -12.57
N LEU A 95 1.48 -3.14 -13.73
CA LEU A 95 0.86 -3.36 -15.05
C LEU A 95 1.52 -4.51 -15.84
N SER A 96 2.50 -5.20 -15.25
CA SER A 96 3.35 -6.16 -15.97
C SER A 96 2.58 -7.38 -16.46
N SER A 97 1.65 -7.90 -15.66
CA SER A 97 0.81 -9.06 -16.03
C SER A 97 -0.10 -8.72 -17.21
N THR A 98 -0.86 -7.63 -17.11
CA THR A 98 -1.72 -7.16 -18.21
C THR A 98 -0.92 -6.87 -19.50
N GLY A 99 0.26 -6.26 -19.37
CA GLY A 99 1.14 -6.00 -20.50
C GLY A 99 1.64 -7.29 -21.17
N ASN A 100 1.96 -8.31 -20.38
CA ASN A 100 2.36 -9.63 -20.88
C ASN A 100 1.19 -10.37 -21.56
N ALA A 101 0.01 -10.39 -20.92
CA ALA A 101 -1.19 -11.05 -21.46
C ALA A 101 -1.62 -10.48 -22.84
N ASN A 102 -1.30 -9.22 -23.11
CA ASN A 102 -1.63 -8.54 -24.36
C ASN A 102 -0.41 -8.30 -25.26
N SER A 103 0.72 -8.97 -24.99
CA SER A 103 1.94 -8.78 -25.78
C SER A 103 1.75 -9.26 -27.21
N VAL A 104 2.11 -8.42 -28.18
CA VAL A 104 2.20 -8.81 -29.61
C VAL A 104 3.50 -9.55 -29.93
N PHE A 105 4.42 -9.62 -28.97
CA PHE A 105 5.67 -10.35 -29.08
C PHE A 105 5.58 -11.69 -28.35
N GLU A 106 6.32 -12.69 -28.83
CA GLU A 106 6.45 -13.98 -28.18
C GLU A 106 6.99 -13.82 -26.75
N SER A 107 6.27 -14.38 -25.78
CA SER A 107 6.59 -14.27 -24.36
C SER A 107 7.21 -15.55 -23.84
N VAL A 108 8.39 -15.45 -23.22
CA VAL A 108 9.07 -16.60 -22.58
C VAL A 108 8.42 -16.99 -21.25
N LEU A 109 7.97 -15.98 -20.50
CA LEU A 109 7.25 -16.17 -19.25
C LEU A 109 5.75 -16.11 -19.49
N SER A 110 5.01 -17.00 -18.85
CA SER A 110 3.55 -16.90 -18.72
C SER A 110 3.17 -15.69 -17.87
N THR A 111 1.93 -15.23 -18.02
CA THR A 111 1.42 -14.07 -17.27
C THR A 111 1.48 -14.27 -15.75
N ASP A 112 1.22 -15.49 -15.27
CA ASP A 112 1.32 -15.82 -13.83
C ASP A 112 2.75 -15.78 -13.31
N GLN A 113 3.71 -16.20 -14.13
CA GLN A 113 5.13 -16.09 -13.79
C GLN A 113 5.57 -14.63 -13.75
N VAL A 114 5.11 -13.80 -14.70
CA VAL A 114 5.37 -12.35 -14.67
C VAL A 114 4.79 -11.71 -13.42
N ASN A 115 3.56 -12.05 -13.04
CA ASN A 115 2.93 -11.59 -11.79
C ASN A 115 3.77 -11.98 -10.57
N SER A 116 4.20 -13.24 -10.51
CA SER A 116 5.02 -13.77 -9.40
C SER A 116 6.34 -13.02 -9.27
N VAL A 117 7.01 -12.71 -10.39
CA VAL A 117 8.24 -11.91 -10.41
C VAL A 117 7.99 -10.48 -9.94
N ALA A 118 6.93 -9.83 -10.42
CA ALA A 118 6.56 -8.47 -10.03
C ALA A 118 6.31 -8.32 -8.52
N ASN A 119 5.88 -9.40 -7.86
CA ASN A 119 5.55 -9.41 -6.43
C ASN A 119 6.63 -10.01 -5.51
N VAL A 120 7.81 -10.37 -6.03
CA VAL A 120 8.85 -11.04 -5.22
C VAL A 120 9.31 -10.21 -4.00
N GLY A 121 9.32 -8.88 -4.12
CA GLY A 121 9.69 -7.96 -3.04
C GLY A 121 8.54 -7.59 -2.08
N GLN A 122 7.35 -8.17 -2.26
CA GLN A 122 6.14 -7.75 -1.54
C GLN A 122 6.25 -7.98 -0.04
N LEU A 123 6.81 -9.11 0.39
CA LEU A 123 6.99 -9.45 1.81
C LEU A 123 7.75 -8.34 2.56
N VAL A 124 8.92 -7.96 2.05
CA VAL A 124 9.75 -6.92 2.69
C VAL A 124 9.08 -5.57 2.61
N THR A 125 8.41 -5.27 1.50
CA THR A 125 7.72 -3.99 1.35
C THR A 125 6.57 -3.83 2.35
N PHE A 126 5.83 -4.90 2.64
CA PHE A 126 4.80 -4.90 3.67
C PHE A 126 5.38 -4.65 5.06
N ILE A 127 6.53 -5.23 5.39
CA ILE A 127 7.26 -4.91 6.63
C ILE A 127 7.62 -3.41 6.65
N LEU A 128 8.12 -2.86 5.55
CA LEU A 128 8.46 -1.44 5.44
C LEU A 128 7.24 -0.53 5.63
N PHE A 129 6.07 -0.88 5.09
CA PHE A 129 4.82 -0.16 5.36
C PHE A 129 4.45 -0.17 6.83
N GLY A 130 4.60 -1.30 7.52
CA GLY A 130 4.36 -1.39 8.96
C GLY A 130 5.29 -0.50 9.77
N ILE A 131 6.60 -0.56 9.48
CA ILE A 131 7.60 0.30 10.12
C ILE A 131 7.29 1.77 9.85
N TRP A 132 7.01 2.13 8.60
CA TRP A 132 6.66 3.49 8.20
C TRP A 132 5.43 4.02 8.95
N ALA A 133 4.37 3.22 9.08
CA ALA A 133 3.18 3.63 9.81
C ALA A 133 3.49 3.95 11.29
N LEU A 134 4.24 3.09 11.97
CA LEU A 134 4.66 3.32 13.36
C LEU A 134 5.55 4.57 13.49
N CYS A 135 6.50 4.75 12.56
CA CYS A 135 7.36 5.93 12.54
C CYS A 135 6.56 7.22 12.29
N LEU A 136 5.60 7.20 11.38
CA LEU A 136 4.72 8.35 11.11
C LEU A 136 3.93 8.73 12.35
N ILE A 137 3.29 7.75 13.00
CA ILE A 137 2.49 7.97 14.21
C ILE A 137 3.36 8.52 15.35
N SER A 138 4.60 8.07 15.44
CA SER A 138 5.58 8.61 16.39
C SER A 138 6.06 10.03 16.03
N ALA A 139 6.14 10.36 14.75
CA ALA A 139 6.56 11.68 14.26
C ALA A 139 5.43 12.73 14.29
N ASP A 140 4.17 12.28 14.35
CA ASP A 140 3.00 13.12 14.49
C ASP A 140 2.80 13.58 15.94
N GLU A 141 3.68 14.48 16.40
CA GLU A 141 3.67 15.06 17.76
C GLU A 141 2.43 15.94 18.03
N ASN A 142 1.88 16.55 16.98
CA ASN A 142 0.73 17.45 17.06
C ASN A 142 -0.62 16.73 16.89
N ASN A 143 -0.63 15.40 16.77
CA ASN A 143 -1.82 14.58 16.56
C ASN A 143 -2.68 15.06 15.37
N LEU A 144 -2.02 15.42 14.26
CA LEU A 144 -2.68 15.80 13.02
C LEU A 144 -3.41 14.63 12.38
N VAL A 145 -2.89 13.40 12.55
CA VAL A 145 -3.62 12.20 12.16
C VAL A 145 -4.68 11.91 13.24
N PRO A 146 -5.97 11.77 12.87
CA PRO A 146 -7.02 11.47 13.82
C PRO A 146 -6.76 10.19 14.63
N SER A 147 -7.25 10.13 15.86
CA SER A 147 -7.03 9.01 16.78
C SER A 147 -7.44 7.65 16.20
N TRP A 148 -8.58 7.57 15.50
CA TRP A 148 -9.02 6.35 14.82
C TRP A 148 -8.07 5.92 13.70
N GLY A 149 -7.46 6.89 12.99
CA GLY A 149 -6.45 6.65 11.97
C GLY A 149 -5.17 6.10 12.59
N ARG A 150 -4.71 6.72 13.69
CA ARG A 150 -3.53 6.29 14.45
C ARG A 150 -3.69 4.86 14.98
N ILE A 151 -4.81 4.55 15.63
CA ILE A 151 -5.11 3.20 16.14
C ILE A 151 -5.11 2.18 15.00
N SER A 152 -5.74 2.53 13.87
CA SER A 152 -5.77 1.66 12.70
C SER A 152 -4.37 1.42 12.12
N GLY A 153 -3.54 2.47 12.04
CA GLY A 153 -2.16 2.36 11.56
C GLY A 153 -1.28 1.49 12.45
N GLN A 154 -1.42 1.62 13.78
CA GLN A 154 -0.72 0.76 14.74
C GLN A 154 -1.16 -0.70 14.60
N GLY A 155 -2.48 -0.95 14.56
CA GLY A 155 -3.03 -2.29 14.39
C GLY A 155 -2.57 -2.94 13.08
N ALA A 156 -2.66 -2.22 11.96
CA ALA A 156 -2.18 -2.68 10.66
C ALA A 156 -0.68 -3.01 10.72
N ALA A 157 0.13 -2.13 11.29
CA ALA A 157 1.58 -2.31 11.36
C ALA A 157 1.97 -3.55 12.17
N TYR A 158 1.40 -3.74 13.37
CA TYR A 158 1.71 -4.92 14.19
C TYR A 158 1.28 -6.21 13.51
N LEU A 159 0.08 -6.25 12.94
CA LEU A 159 -0.42 -7.43 12.23
C LEU A 159 0.45 -7.76 11.03
N VAL A 160 0.79 -6.76 10.20
CA VAL A 160 1.59 -6.96 9.00
C VAL A 160 3.01 -7.39 9.36
N ILE A 161 3.68 -6.73 10.31
CA ILE A 161 5.03 -7.12 10.72
C ILE A 161 5.03 -8.55 11.28
N ALA A 162 4.11 -8.87 12.18
CA ALA A 162 4.03 -10.19 12.77
C ALA A 162 3.76 -11.28 11.72
N VAL A 163 2.80 -11.06 10.81
CA VAL A 163 2.45 -12.05 9.80
C VAL A 163 3.58 -12.24 8.78
N GLN A 164 4.24 -11.18 8.33
CA GLN A 164 5.34 -11.29 7.36
C GLN A 164 6.57 -11.97 7.98
N ILE A 165 6.93 -11.63 9.23
CA ILE A 165 8.00 -12.32 9.95
C ILE A 165 7.65 -13.78 10.18
N GLY A 166 6.44 -14.10 10.61
CA GLY A 166 6.00 -15.49 10.76
C GLY A 166 6.05 -16.27 9.44
N SER A 167 5.64 -15.65 8.34
CA SER A 167 5.72 -16.24 7.00
C SER A 167 7.16 -16.53 6.54
N LEU A 168 8.15 -15.71 6.92
CA LEU A 168 9.57 -15.98 6.63
C LEU A 168 10.04 -17.32 7.19
N PHE A 169 9.48 -17.74 8.33
CA PHE A 169 9.82 -19.00 8.99
C PHE A 169 8.80 -20.11 8.71
N GLY A 170 7.85 -19.90 7.79
CA GLY A 170 6.80 -20.88 7.48
C GLY A 170 5.82 -21.13 8.63
N LEU A 171 5.69 -20.21 9.58
CA LEU A 171 4.90 -20.38 10.80
C LEU A 171 3.42 -20.02 10.63
N ILE A 172 3.07 -19.30 9.55
CA ILE A 172 1.72 -18.82 9.31
C ILE A 172 1.05 -19.70 8.23
N PRO A 173 0.07 -20.55 8.60
CA PRO A 173 -0.71 -21.27 7.61
C PRO A 173 -1.65 -20.32 6.85
N LEU A 174 -2.02 -20.70 5.62
CA LEU A 174 -2.89 -19.89 4.76
C LEU A 174 -4.21 -19.49 5.43
N SER A 175 -4.81 -20.40 6.20
CA SER A 175 -6.07 -20.17 6.92
C SER A 175 -5.96 -19.07 8.00
N ALA A 176 -4.77 -18.82 8.54
CA ALA A 176 -4.50 -17.72 9.45
C ALA A 176 -4.04 -16.46 8.70
N PHE A 177 -3.31 -16.62 7.60
CA PHE A 177 -2.81 -15.51 6.79
C PHE A 177 -3.94 -14.67 6.21
N VAL A 178 -4.95 -15.30 5.60
CA VAL A 178 -6.03 -14.59 4.89
C VAL A 178 -6.82 -13.64 5.82
N PRO A 179 -7.33 -14.07 7.00
CA PRO A 179 -8.01 -13.16 7.92
C PRO A 179 -7.13 -11.99 8.39
N VAL A 180 -5.85 -12.26 8.68
CA VAL A 180 -4.90 -11.23 9.12
C VAL A 180 -4.62 -10.23 8.00
N PHE A 181 -4.49 -10.70 6.77
CA PHE A 181 -4.33 -9.85 5.59
C PHE A 181 -5.54 -8.97 5.34
N ILE A 182 -6.75 -9.50 5.47
CA ILE A 182 -7.99 -8.71 5.34
C ILE A 182 -8.04 -7.63 6.42
N LEU A 183 -7.85 -8.01 7.69
CA LEU A 183 -7.91 -7.04 8.79
C LEU A 183 -6.81 -5.97 8.67
N GLY A 184 -5.56 -6.38 8.54
CA GLY A 184 -4.42 -5.47 8.51
C GLY A 184 -4.32 -4.67 7.20
N GLY A 185 -4.36 -5.36 6.06
CA GLY A 185 -4.08 -4.79 4.75
C GLY A 185 -5.29 -4.16 4.05
N VAL A 186 -6.50 -4.69 4.25
CA VAL A 186 -7.70 -4.24 3.52
C VAL A 186 -8.56 -3.28 4.36
N ILE A 187 -8.58 -3.47 5.68
CA ILE A 187 -9.40 -2.64 6.57
C ILE A 187 -8.54 -1.58 7.26
N LEU A 188 -7.61 -1.99 8.11
CA LEU A 188 -6.90 -1.07 9.00
C LEU A 188 -5.94 -0.14 8.24
N PHE A 189 -5.19 -0.66 7.26
CA PHE A 189 -4.25 0.15 6.50
C PHE A 189 -4.94 1.24 5.64
N PRO A 190 -6.01 0.95 4.86
CA PRO A 190 -6.75 1.99 4.15
C PRO A 190 -7.40 3.02 5.06
N VAL A 191 -7.90 2.60 6.24
CA VAL A 191 -8.39 3.53 7.26
C VAL A 191 -7.25 4.45 7.73
N PHE A 192 -6.06 3.92 8.02
CA PHE A 192 -4.91 4.74 8.37
C PHE A 192 -4.53 5.75 7.27
N VAL A 193 -4.42 5.30 6.02
CA VAL A 193 -4.10 6.17 4.88
C VAL A 193 -5.19 7.24 4.68
N PHE A 194 -6.46 6.89 4.86
CA PHE A 194 -7.55 7.87 4.86
C PHE A 194 -7.41 8.88 6.01
N GLY A 195 -6.97 8.44 7.20
CA GLY A 195 -6.62 9.32 8.33
C GLY A 195 -5.51 10.31 8.00
N ILE A 196 -4.48 9.89 7.25
CA ILE A 196 -3.42 10.79 6.76
C ILE A 196 -4.02 11.87 5.84
N SER A 197 -5.04 11.55 5.04
CA SER A 197 -5.72 12.55 4.20
C SER A 197 -6.33 13.70 5.01
N VAL A 198 -6.80 13.41 6.24
CA VAL A 198 -7.31 14.44 7.17
C VAL A 198 -6.19 15.32 7.69
N ALA A 199 -5.04 14.71 8.04
CA ALA A 199 -3.85 15.46 8.47
C ALA A 199 -3.40 16.45 7.38
N PHE A 200 -3.36 16.03 6.11
CA PHE A 200 -3.06 16.91 4.99
C PHE A 200 -4.06 18.05 4.84
N SER A 201 -5.36 17.74 4.88
CA SER A 201 -6.42 18.75 4.79
C SER A 201 -6.33 19.81 5.89
N SER A 202 -5.98 19.39 7.12
CA SER A 202 -5.84 20.30 8.26
C SER A 202 -4.60 21.18 8.22
N SER A 203 -3.57 20.77 7.48
CA SER A 203 -2.25 21.43 7.45
C SER A 203 -2.06 22.43 6.30
N GLY A 204 -3.02 22.51 5.38
CA GLY A 204 -3.00 23.40 4.22
C GLY A 204 -3.85 24.66 4.36
N ASN A 205 -4.48 24.86 5.52
CA ASN A 205 -5.29 26.02 5.86
C ASN A 205 -4.49 27.03 6.67
#